data_AF-A0A1T2CFS6-F1
#
_entry.id   AF-A0A1T2CFS6-F1
#
_cell.length_a   1.000
_cell.length_b   1.000
_cell.length_c   1.000
_cell.angle_alpha   90.00
_cell.angle_beta   90.00
_cell.angle_gamma   90.00
#
_symmetry.space_group_name_H-M   'P 1'
#
loop_
_entity.id
_entity.type
_entity.pdbx_description
1 polymer ?
#
loop_
_entity_poly.entity_id
_entity_poly.type
_entity_poly.pdbx_seq_one_letter_code
_entity_poly.pdbx_strand_id
1 'polypeptide(L)' 'MNTWITDASIKAYGFAAYLCQWGQSAFIMAESRVALLKGLTLPKLELMAAAIGTQLANHIEETLKPENIIF' A
#
# COMPACT_ATOMS: atom_id res chain seq x y z
N MET A 1 -0.56 -13.30 8.21
CA MET A 1 -0.22 -13.17 6.77
C MET A 1 -0.63 -11.76 6.41
N ASN A 2 0.33 -10.91 6.03
CA ASN A 2 0.09 -9.48 5.84
C ASN A 2 -0.51 -9.32 4.44
N THR A 3 -1.64 -8.63 4.32
CA THR A 3 -2.31 -8.48 3.01
C THR A 3 -2.24 -7.03 2.59
N TRP A 4 -1.48 -6.80 1.53
CA TRP A 4 -1.33 -5.50 0.90
C TRP A 4 -2.00 -5.51 -0.47
N ILE A 5 -2.73 -4.44 -0.79
CA ILE A 5 -3.48 -4.32 -2.04
C ILE A 5 -3.08 -3.00 -2.70
N THR A 6 -2.78 -3.04 -3.99
CA THR A 6 -2.54 -1.86 -4.82
C THR A 6 -3.59 -1.79 -5.91
N ASP A 7 -4.09 -0.60 -6.19
CA ASP A 7 -5.03 -0.37 -7.28
C ASP A 7 -4.65 0.89 -8.07
N ALA A 8 -4.97 0.89 -9.35
CA ALA A 8 -4.67 2.01 -10.24
C ALA A 8 -5.79 2.24 -11.26
N SER A 9 -6.10 3.51 -11.47
CA SER A 9 -6.96 4.00 -12.51
C SER A 9 -6.32 5.19 -13.23
N ILE A 10 -6.88 5.56 -14.36
CA ILE A 10 -6.46 6.74 -15.14
C ILE A 10 -6.48 8.03 -14.30
N LYS A 11 -7.30 8.10 -13.24
CA LYS A 11 -7.45 9.30 -12.41
C LYS A 11 -6.57 9.29 -11.16
N ALA A 12 -6.25 8.12 -10.63
CA ALA A 12 -5.56 7.98 -9.35
C ALA A 12 -5.02 6.56 -9.19
N TYR A 13 -4.00 6.41 -8.36
CA TYR A 13 -3.41 5.14 -7.98
C TYR A 13 -3.15 5.13 -6.48
N GLY A 14 -3.12 3.96 -5.86
CA GLY A 14 -3.01 3.87 -4.41
C GLY A 14 -2.76 2.48 -3.88
N PHE A 15 -2.70 2.42 -2.55
CA PHE A 15 -2.34 1.26 -1.75
C PHE A 15 -3.17 1.21 -0.47
N ALA A 16 -3.53 0.01 -0.03
CA ALA A 16 -4.17 -0.26 1.24
C ALA A 16 -3.55 -1.49 1.94
N ALA A 17 -3.40 -1.38 3.25
CA ALA A 17 -2.72 -2.33 4.10
C ALA A 17 -3.63 -2.86 5.22
N TYR A 18 -3.72 -4.19 5.32
CA TYR A 18 -4.46 -4.86 6.39
C TYR A 18 -3.60 -5.90 7.10
N LEU A 19 -3.71 -5.92 8.44
CA LEU A 19 -3.17 -6.99 9.26
C LEU A 19 -4.23 -8.09 9.39
N CYS A 20 -3.97 -9.26 8.83
CA CYS A 20 -4.86 -10.41 8.92
C CYS A 20 -4.27 -11.48 9.85
N GLN A 21 -4.93 -11.69 10.99
CA GLN A 21 -4.52 -12.68 12.00
C GLN A 21 -5.74 -13.39 12.58
N TRP A 22 -5.71 -14.73 12.58
CA TRP A 22 -6.74 -15.59 13.19
C TRP A 22 -8.19 -15.24 12.84
N GLY A 23 -8.45 -14.91 11.56
CA GLY A 23 -9.79 -14.56 11.08
C GLY A 23 -10.24 -13.13 11.39
N GLN A 24 -9.37 -12.32 12.01
CA GLN A 24 -9.59 -10.89 12.21
C GLN A 24 -8.70 -10.10 11.25
N SER A 25 -9.25 -9.00 10.72
CA SER A 25 -8.52 -8.02 9.93
C SER A 25 -8.54 -6.66 10.62
N ALA A 26 -7.38 -6.04 10.72
CA ALA A 26 -7.24 -4.67 11.20
C ALA A 26 -6.69 -3.79 10.07
N PHE A 27 -7.30 -2.63 9.88
CA PHE A 27 -6.78 -1.61 8.96
C PHE A 27 -5.52 -1.00 9.55
N ILE A 28 -4.44 -0.96 8.75
CA ILE A 28 -3.18 -0.32 9.16
C ILE A 28 -3.11 1.07 8.52
N MET A 29 -3.13 1.12 7.19
CA MET A 29 -3.02 2.38 6.45
C MET A 29 -3.55 2.29 5.02
N ALA A 30 -3.83 3.45 4.43
CA ALA A 30 -4.08 3.60 3.01
C ALA A 30 -3.49 4.92 2.51
N GLU A 31 -2.90 4.89 1.32
CA GLU A 31 -2.39 6.07 0.63
C GLU A 31 -2.90 6.08 -0.82
N SER A 32 -3.36 7.24 -1.30
CA SER A 32 -3.80 7.42 -2.68
C SER A 32 -3.22 8.69 -3.27
N ARG A 33 -2.80 8.64 -4.54
CA ARG A 33 -2.25 9.77 -5.28
C ARG A 33 -3.05 10.02 -6.56
N VAL A 34 -3.37 11.29 -6.81
CA VAL A 34 -4.05 11.72 -8.04
C VAL A 34 -3.06 11.65 -9.20
N ALA A 35 -3.49 11.06 -10.32
CA ALA A 35 -2.72 11.04 -11.56
C ALA A 35 -2.77 12.43 -12.22
N LEU A 36 -1.92 13.34 -11.75
CA LEU A 36 -1.91 14.74 -12.20
C LEU A 36 -1.43 14.94 -13.65
N LEU A 37 -0.84 13.89 -14.25
CA LEU A 37 -0.13 13.97 -15.53
C LEU A 37 -0.98 13.46 -16.69
N LYS A 38 -1.42 14.37 -17.55
CA LYS A 38 -1.99 14.05 -18.86
C LYS A 38 -0.91 13.36 -19.71
N GLY A 39 -1.01 12.05 -19.90
CA GLY A 39 -0.09 11.26 -20.76
C GLY A 39 0.52 10.01 -20.12
N LEU A 40 0.25 9.74 -18.84
CA LEU A 40 0.62 8.47 -18.21
C LEU A 40 -0.34 7.36 -18.63
N THR A 41 0.22 6.27 -19.14
CA THR A 41 -0.55 5.09 -19.54
C THR A 41 -0.96 4.29 -18.30
N LEU A 42 -2.08 3.56 -18.38
CA LEU A 42 -2.57 2.73 -17.28
C LEU A 42 -1.50 1.75 -16.73
N PRO A 43 -0.70 1.04 -17.55
CA PRO A 43 0.36 0.18 -17.03
C PRO A 43 1.44 0.90 -16.21
N LYS A 44 1.73 2.17 -16.54
CA LYS A 44 2.68 2.97 -15.75
C LYS A 44 2.06 3.39 -14.41
N LEU A 45 0.76 3.64 -14.36
CA LEU A 45 0.05 3.94 -13.12
C LEU A 45 -0.01 2.72 -12.21
N GLU A 46 -0.27 1.53 -12.78
CA GLU A 46 -0.17 0.25 -12.06
C GLU A 46 1.23 0.02 -11.49
N LEU A 47 2.28 0.28 -12.29
CA LEU A 47 3.66 0.17 -11.82
C LEU A 47 3.97 1.17 -10.69
N MET A 48 3.47 2.41 -10.77
CA MET A 48 3.64 3.39 -9.69
C MET A 48 2.89 2.98 -8.41
N ALA A 49 1.69 2.42 -8.54
CA ALA A 49 0.95 1.84 -7.42
C ALA A 49 1.74 0.71 -6.75
N ALA A 50 2.29 -0.22 -7.55
CA ALA A 50 3.10 -1.32 -7.08
C ALA A 50 4.41 -0.86 -6.40
N ALA A 51 5.07 0.16 -6.95
CA ALA A 51 6.29 0.72 -6.39
C ALA A 51 6.05 1.35 -5.01
N ILE A 52 5.01 2.20 -4.89
CA ILE A 52 4.62 2.78 -3.60
C ILE A 52 4.17 1.69 -2.64
N GLY A 53 3.37 0.74 -3.12
CA GLY A 53 2.88 -0.36 -2.29
C GLY A 53 4.02 -1.20 -1.70
N THR A 54 5.06 -1.49 -2.49
CA THR A 54 6.26 -2.19 -2.01
C THR A 54 7.01 -1.37 -0.96
N GLN A 55 7.20 -0.07 -1.21
CA GLN A 55 7.90 0.81 -0.27
C GLN A 55 7.16 0.90 1.07
N LEU A 56 5.82 1.06 1.02
CA LEU A 56 4.98 1.11 2.22
C LEU A 56 4.91 -0.23 2.93
N ALA A 57 4.81 -1.35 2.20
CA ALA A 57 4.83 -2.67 2.80
C ALA A 57 6.11 -2.91 3.60
N ASN A 58 7.28 -2.59 3.02
CA ASN A 58 8.57 -2.68 3.72
C ASN A 58 8.60 -1.80 4.98
N HIS A 59 8.09 -0.56 4.87
CA HIS A 59 8.03 0.36 6.00
C HIS A 59 7.14 -0.16 7.13
N ILE A 60 5.98 -0.73 6.79
CA ILE A 60 5.07 -1.32 7.78
C ILE A 60 5.70 -2.55 8.42
N GLU A 61 6.36 -3.42 7.65
CA GLU A 61 7.05 -4.59 8.19
C GLU A 61 8.18 -4.22 9.16
N GLU A 62 8.94 -3.17 8.86
CA GLU A 62 9.95 -2.62 9.76
C GLU A 62 9.35 -2.00 11.03
N THR A 63 8.21 -1.31 10.88
CA THR A 63 7.51 -0.66 12.00
C THR A 63 6.85 -1.67 12.93
N LEU A 64 6.31 -2.75 12.38
CA LEU A 64 5.62 -3.82 13.11
C LEU A 64 6.58 -4.85 13.73
N LYS A 65 7.90 -4.67 13.62
CA LYS A 65 8.85 -5.54 14.32
C LYS A 65 8.60 -5.46 15.83
N PRO A 66 8.60 -6.60 16.54
CA PRO A 66 8.34 -6.63 17.99
C PRO A 66 9.33 -5.78 18.80
N GLU A 67 10.50 -5.51 18.23
CA GLU A 67 11.57 -4.65 18.77
C GLU A 67 11.16 -3.17 18.83
N ASN A 68 10.26 -2.73 17.94
CA ASN A 68 9.79 -1.35 17.81
C ASN A 68 8.41 -1.11 18.45
N ILE A 69 7.73 -2.18 18.88
CA ILE A 69 6.42 -2.08 19.55
C ILE A 69 6.67 -2.02 21.06
N ILE A 70 6.79 -0.81 21.59
CA ILE A 70 6.81 -0.58 23.04
C ILE A 70 5.36 -0.62 23.53
N PHE A 71 5.01 -1.62 24.33
CA PHE A 71 3.75 -1.68 25.08
C PHE A 71 3.87 -0.96 26.41
#